data_AF-A0A5B9PEE2-F1
#
_entry.id   AF-A0A5B9PEE2-F1
#
_cell.length_a   1.000
_cell.length_b   1.000
_cell.length_c   1.000
_cell.angle_alpha   90.00
_cell.angle_beta   90.00
_cell.angle_gamma   90.00
#
_symmetry.space_group_name_H-M   'P 1'
#
loop_
_entity.id
_entity.type
_entity.pdbx_description
1 polymer ?
#
loop_
_entity_poly.entity_id
_entity_poly.type
_entity_poly.pdbx_seq_one_letter_code
_entity_poly.pdbx_strand_id
1 'polypeptide(L)'
;MNEPTTSSKQWFARGAVGGVMIFAALNALSWFWLSDAWTDLCGATQNAGADAIGFPFEIWREGNYYGSGWMINYPWLGVNLILAIAIAFLFGWIGSRFASRLQQLVEGAESTELRKLNFTFSVRGLFVTTTIAAFFLGITRMLGVSPWLLGAIYFGGPLVLILIAMAPVGLHWEQRMIIVVAFAILMLVGCVMVGTKMGMEFDRVLIGVFICWVPQSVFAAFAVLMWSMSPFVAGEAKA
;
A
#
# COMPACT_ATOMS: atom_id res chain seq x y z
N MET A 1 -35.87 9.83 -2.54
CA MET A 1 -35.17 8.78 -1.75
C MET A 1 -34.11 9.51 -0.96
N ASN A 2 -34.17 9.48 0.38
CA ASN A 2 -33.13 10.07 1.21
C ASN A 2 -31.91 9.14 1.13
N GLU A 3 -30.86 9.56 0.44
CA GLU A 3 -29.57 8.88 0.53
C GLU A 3 -29.14 8.86 2.00
N PRO A 4 -28.65 7.73 2.52
CA PRO A 4 -28.16 7.66 3.88
C PRO A 4 -26.93 8.56 3.97
N THR A 5 -27.11 9.76 4.53
CA THR A 5 -26.01 10.66 4.87
C THR A 5 -24.99 9.85 5.68
N THR A 6 -23.79 9.68 5.16
CA THR A 6 -22.74 8.92 5.83
C THR A 6 -22.53 9.49 7.23
N SER A 7 -22.64 8.62 8.24
CA SER A 7 -22.62 9.07 9.64
C SER A 7 -21.23 9.59 9.99
N SER A 8 -21.14 10.63 10.83
CA SER A 8 -19.87 11.11 11.40
C SER A 8 -19.01 9.97 11.99
N LYS A 9 -19.66 8.91 12.50
CA LYS A 9 -19.00 7.68 12.98
C LYS A 9 -18.27 6.90 11.88
N GLN A 10 -18.82 6.85 10.66
CA GLN A 10 -18.18 6.18 9.52
C GLN A 10 -16.95 6.97 9.07
N TRP A 11 -17.04 8.30 9.03
CA TRP A 11 -15.89 9.15 8.73
C TRP A 11 -14.81 9.11 9.79
N PHE A 12 -15.20 8.96 11.07
CA PHE A 12 -14.25 8.67 12.14
C PHE A 12 -13.50 7.36 11.89
N ALA A 13 -14.21 6.27 11.58
CA ALA A 13 -13.58 4.98 11.32
C ALA A 13 -12.63 5.03 10.11
N ARG A 14 -13.05 5.69 9.01
CA ARG A 14 -12.20 5.89 7.82
C ARG A 14 -10.94 6.68 8.15
N GLY A 15 -11.07 7.79 8.88
CA GLY A 15 -9.93 8.57 9.33
C GLY A 15 -9.00 7.76 10.23
N ALA A 16 -9.55 6.98 11.16
CA ALA A 16 -8.75 6.14 12.06
C ALA A 16 -7.95 5.07 11.31
N VAL A 17 -8.56 4.39 10.35
CA VAL A 17 -7.85 3.46 9.45
C VAL A 17 -6.73 4.18 8.68
N GLY A 18 -7.00 5.38 8.16
CA GLY A 18 -5.98 6.21 7.54
C GLY A 18 -4.80 6.53 8.47
N GLY A 19 -5.08 6.88 9.72
CA GLY A 19 -4.05 7.12 10.74
C GLY A 19 -3.21 5.88 11.05
N VAL A 20 -3.85 4.69 11.18
CA VAL A 20 -3.15 3.42 11.34
C VAL A 20 -2.23 3.13 10.15
N MET A 21 -2.72 3.35 8.92
CA MET A 21 -1.93 3.13 7.71
C MET A 21 -0.72 4.07 7.63
N ILE A 22 -0.88 5.34 7.99
CA ILE A 22 0.23 6.30 8.06
C ILE A 22 1.26 5.84 9.09
N PHE A 23 0.83 5.44 10.29
CA PHE A 23 1.75 4.95 11.31
C PHE A 23 2.46 3.67 10.87
N ALA A 24 1.74 2.73 10.25
CA ALA A 24 2.31 1.51 9.69
C ALA A 24 3.35 1.82 8.58
N ALA A 25 3.10 2.82 7.74
CA ALA A 25 4.06 3.28 6.74
C ALA A 25 5.30 3.91 7.36
N LEU A 26 5.17 4.72 8.42
CA LEU A 26 6.32 5.26 9.14
C LEU A 26 7.13 4.14 9.82
N ASN A 27 6.45 3.15 10.39
CA ASN A 27 7.09 1.97 10.97
C ASN A 27 7.84 1.16 9.89
N ALA A 28 7.21 0.91 8.75
CA ALA A 28 7.84 0.29 7.58
C ALA A 28 9.08 1.07 7.11
N LEU A 29 8.96 2.39 6.95
CA LEU A 29 10.06 3.24 6.50
C LEU A 29 11.21 3.32 7.50
N SER A 30 10.93 3.18 8.80
CA SER A 30 11.98 3.16 9.83
C SER A 30 13.04 2.09 9.58
N TRP A 31 12.67 1.00 8.91
CA TRP A 31 13.60 -0.06 8.54
C TRP A 31 14.78 0.47 7.72
N PHE A 32 14.55 1.39 6.77
CA PHE A 32 15.60 1.96 5.93
C PHE A 32 16.59 2.84 6.70
N TRP A 33 16.19 3.35 7.88
CA TRP A 33 17.04 4.14 8.75
C TRP A 33 17.72 3.32 9.85
N LEU A 34 17.05 2.28 10.34
CA LEU A 34 17.54 1.45 11.44
C LEU A 34 18.38 0.25 10.98
N SER A 35 18.23 -0.15 9.72
CA SER A 35 18.90 -1.31 9.16
C SER A 35 20.11 -0.94 8.31
N ASP A 36 21.17 -1.76 8.39
CA ASP A 36 22.47 -1.44 7.80
C ASP A 36 22.59 -1.79 6.30
N ALA A 37 21.82 -2.76 5.80
CA ALA A 37 21.98 -3.29 4.44
C ALA A 37 20.65 -3.47 3.69
N TRP A 38 20.35 -2.53 2.79
CA TRP A 38 19.10 -2.56 2.01
C TRP A 38 18.99 -3.77 1.08
N THR A 39 20.12 -4.32 0.67
CA THR A 39 20.21 -5.49 -0.20
C THR A 39 19.79 -6.79 0.49
N ASP A 40 19.70 -6.80 1.83
CA ASP A 40 19.28 -7.98 2.62
C ASP A 40 17.82 -8.33 2.37
N LEU A 41 16.98 -7.32 2.06
CA LEU A 41 15.61 -7.51 1.59
C LEU A 41 15.54 -8.43 0.36
N CYS A 42 16.55 -8.37 -0.50
CA CYS A 42 16.61 -9.18 -1.72
C CYS A 42 17.48 -10.45 -1.55
N GLY A 43 17.86 -10.80 -0.31
CA GLY A 43 18.65 -11.99 -0.01
C GLY A 43 20.12 -11.92 -0.44
N ALA A 44 20.68 -10.71 -0.65
CA ALA A 44 22.06 -10.55 -1.10
C ALA A 44 23.10 -10.82 -0.01
N THR A 45 22.75 -10.56 1.25
CA THR A 45 23.61 -10.76 2.41
C THR A 45 22.76 -11.30 3.55
N GLN A 46 23.12 -12.46 4.10
CA GLN A 46 22.47 -13.04 5.28
C GLN A 46 23.16 -12.52 6.55
N ASN A 47 23.38 -11.21 6.65
CA ASN A 47 24.05 -10.63 7.80
C ASN A 47 23.06 -10.57 8.98
N ALA A 48 22.96 -11.67 9.72
CA ALA A 48 22.16 -11.75 10.94
C ALA A 48 22.60 -10.65 11.92
N GLY A 49 21.72 -9.68 12.20
CA GLY A 49 22.01 -8.55 13.09
C GLY A 49 21.72 -7.16 12.51
N ALA A 50 21.61 -7.07 11.18
CA ALA A 50 21.53 -5.79 10.47
C ALA A 50 20.09 -5.25 10.32
N ASP A 51 19.06 -6.10 10.42
CA ASP A 51 17.68 -5.70 10.19
C ASP A 51 17.03 -5.21 11.48
N ALA A 52 16.41 -4.03 11.45
CA ALA A 52 15.67 -3.48 12.58
C ALA A 52 14.45 -2.68 12.12
N ILE A 53 13.39 -2.70 12.93
CA ILE A 53 12.17 -1.95 12.66
C ILE A 53 11.58 -1.37 13.95
N GLY A 54 10.99 -0.20 13.83
CA GLY A 54 10.26 0.45 14.92
C GLY A 54 10.22 1.95 14.76
N PHE A 55 9.02 2.52 14.82
CA PHE A 55 8.82 3.96 14.84
C PHE A 55 7.81 4.37 15.92
N PRO A 56 8.10 5.41 16.74
CA PRO A 56 9.39 6.12 16.81
C PRO A 56 10.47 5.36 17.59
N PHE A 57 10.12 4.28 18.29
CA PHE A 57 11.05 3.46 19.05
C PHE A 57 11.28 2.11 18.37
N GLU A 58 12.52 1.62 18.41
CA GLU A 58 12.89 0.29 17.89
C GLU A 58 12.13 -0.80 18.67
N ILE A 59 11.42 -1.68 17.94
CA ILE A 59 10.63 -2.78 18.52
C ILE A 59 11.23 -4.14 18.26
N TRP A 60 11.98 -4.27 17.18
CA TRP A 60 12.57 -5.51 16.74
C TRP A 60 13.89 -5.23 16.03
N ARG A 61 14.88 -6.06 16.33
CA ARG A 61 16.18 -6.10 15.66
C ARG A 61 16.60 -7.55 15.55
N GLU A 62 16.96 -7.97 14.36
CA GLU A 62 17.44 -9.32 14.12
C GLU A 62 18.69 -9.60 14.96
N GLY A 63 18.84 -10.82 15.48
CA GLY A 63 20.01 -11.24 16.25
C GLY A 63 20.16 -10.58 17.62
N ASN A 64 19.30 -9.63 17.99
CA ASN A 64 19.32 -8.99 19.30
C ASN A 64 18.27 -9.62 20.23
N TYR A 65 18.71 -9.94 21.44
CA TYR A 65 17.84 -10.45 22.50
C TYR A 65 17.71 -9.39 23.58
N TYR A 66 16.51 -8.84 23.74
CA TYR A 66 16.25 -7.78 24.71
C TYR A 66 16.17 -8.36 26.12
N GLY A 67 17.17 -8.08 26.99
CA GLY A 67 17.17 -8.15 28.47
C GLY A 67 16.79 -9.46 29.18
N SER A 68 16.10 -10.37 28.50
CA SER A 68 15.44 -11.56 29.02
C SER A 68 15.21 -12.61 27.90
N GLY A 69 15.94 -12.52 26.78
CA GLY A 69 15.90 -13.51 25.70
C GLY A 69 14.77 -13.32 24.69
N TRP A 70 14.05 -12.19 24.71
CA TRP A 70 12.99 -11.92 23.75
C TRP A 70 13.53 -11.31 22.47
N MET A 71 12.99 -11.75 21.33
CA MET A 71 13.27 -11.18 20.01
C MET A 71 12.59 -9.82 19.78
N ILE A 72 11.63 -9.45 20.63
CA ILE A 72 10.85 -8.21 20.53
C ILE A 72 10.98 -7.41 21.82
N ASN A 73 11.18 -6.09 21.69
CA ASN A 73 11.17 -5.17 22.82
C ASN A 73 9.72 -4.80 23.19
N TYR A 74 9.10 -5.62 24.04
CA TYR A 74 7.70 -5.42 24.44
C TYR A 74 7.37 -4.04 25.04
N PRO A 75 8.22 -3.44 25.90
CA PRO A 75 8.00 -2.07 26.36
C PRO A 75 7.87 -1.08 25.20
N TRP A 76 8.80 -1.07 24.25
CA TRP A 76 8.74 -0.17 23.10
C TRP A 76 7.61 -0.51 22.14
N LEU A 77 7.27 -1.80 22.00
CA LEU A 77 6.09 -2.21 21.24
C LEU A 77 4.81 -1.62 21.84
N GLY A 78 4.68 -1.65 23.17
CA GLY A 78 3.55 -1.05 23.88
C GLY A 78 3.47 0.47 23.65
N VAL A 79 4.60 1.17 23.74
CA VAL A 79 4.66 2.62 23.46
C VAL A 79 4.28 2.93 22.01
N ASN A 80 4.82 2.19 21.04
CA ASN A 80 4.47 2.37 19.62
C ASN A 80 2.99 2.09 19.37
N LEU A 81 2.40 1.07 20.01
CA LEU A 81 0.98 0.76 19.91
C LEU A 81 0.10 1.91 20.45
N ILE A 82 0.45 2.47 21.61
CA ILE A 82 -0.26 3.62 22.19
C ILE A 82 -0.20 4.82 21.24
N LEU A 83 0.98 5.09 20.66
CA LEU A 83 1.15 6.16 19.67
C LEU A 83 0.33 5.90 18.40
N ALA A 84 0.29 4.67 17.91
CA ALA A 84 -0.54 4.27 16.78
C ALA A 84 -2.02 4.53 17.05
N ILE A 85 -2.51 4.17 18.24
CA ILE A 85 -3.89 4.42 18.68
C ILE A 85 -4.16 5.93 18.77
N ALA A 86 -3.24 6.71 19.32
CA ALA A 86 -3.38 8.16 19.42
C ALA A 86 -3.46 8.82 18.04
N ILE A 87 -2.62 8.41 17.10
CA ILE A 87 -2.63 8.88 15.71
C ILE A 87 -3.92 8.46 15.01
N ALA A 88 -4.35 7.19 15.15
CA ALA A 88 -5.62 6.73 14.61
C ALA A 88 -6.79 7.56 15.15
N PHE A 89 -6.81 7.83 16.45
CA PHE A 89 -7.85 8.65 17.06
C PHE A 89 -7.83 10.09 16.53
N LEU A 90 -6.64 10.70 16.40
CA LEU A 90 -6.47 12.04 15.84
C LEU A 90 -7.00 12.13 14.41
N PHE A 91 -6.61 11.21 13.53
CA PHE A 91 -7.08 11.20 12.13
C PHE A 91 -8.57 10.83 12.04
N GLY A 92 -9.08 9.96 12.91
CA GLY A 92 -10.51 9.70 13.01
C GLY A 92 -11.29 10.95 13.41
N TRP A 93 -10.79 11.68 14.42
CA TRP A 93 -11.40 12.94 14.84
C TRP A 93 -11.40 13.98 13.72
N ILE A 94 -10.28 14.15 13.01
CA ILE A 94 -10.18 15.00 11.81
C ILE A 94 -11.20 14.57 10.75
N GLY A 95 -11.25 13.28 10.40
CA GLY A 95 -12.19 12.74 9.44
C GLY A 95 -13.65 13.04 9.82
N SER A 96 -13.99 12.88 11.10
CA SER A 96 -15.33 13.18 11.63
C SER A 96 -15.68 14.68 11.55
N ARG A 97 -14.68 15.56 11.79
CA ARG A 97 -14.86 17.02 11.80
C ARG A 97 -15.03 17.59 10.39
N PHE A 98 -14.38 16.98 9.41
CA PHE A 98 -14.43 17.37 8.00
C PHE A 98 -15.33 16.45 7.16
N ALA A 99 -16.16 15.63 7.80
CA ALA A 99 -17.02 14.64 7.14
C ALA A 99 -17.82 15.20 5.97
N SER A 100 -18.42 16.40 6.13
CA SER A 100 -19.20 17.04 5.06
C SER A 100 -18.36 17.40 3.83
N ARG A 101 -17.15 17.96 4.03
CA ARG A 101 -16.24 18.30 2.94
C ARG A 101 -15.70 17.05 2.25
N LEU A 102 -15.32 16.04 3.03
CA LEU A 102 -14.81 14.78 2.50
C LEU A 102 -15.90 14.02 1.72
N GLN A 103 -17.14 14.03 2.20
CA GLN A 103 -18.29 13.46 1.50
C GLN A 103 -18.51 14.16 0.16
N GLN A 104 -18.51 15.49 0.12
CA GLN A 104 -18.63 16.25 -1.12
C GLN A 104 -17.51 15.94 -2.12
N LEU A 105 -16.27 15.74 -1.64
CA LEU A 105 -15.15 15.35 -2.50
C LEU A 105 -15.35 13.94 -3.10
N VAL A 106 -15.84 12.99 -2.29
CA VAL A 106 -16.11 11.62 -2.75
C VAL A 106 -17.26 11.61 -3.77
N GLU A 107 -18.37 12.28 -3.47
CA GLU A 107 -19.52 12.40 -4.37
C GLU A 107 -19.16 13.13 -5.68
N GLY A 108 -18.31 14.17 -5.59
CA GLY A 108 -17.78 14.86 -6.77
C GLY A 108 -16.92 13.97 -7.65
N ALA A 109 -16.11 13.10 -7.04
CA ALA A 109 -15.31 12.12 -7.77
C ALA A 109 -16.19 11.05 -8.45
N GLU A 110 -17.21 10.53 -7.76
CA GLU A 110 -18.11 9.49 -8.28
C GLU A 110 -19.04 10.01 -9.40
N SER A 111 -19.59 11.21 -9.26
CA SER A 111 -20.45 11.83 -10.28
C SER A 111 -19.73 12.12 -11.59
N THR A 112 -18.43 12.40 -11.52
CA THR A 112 -17.57 12.55 -12.70
C THR A 112 -17.39 11.22 -13.45
N GLU A 113 -17.36 10.08 -12.74
CA GLU A 113 -17.27 8.76 -13.36
C GLU A 113 -18.60 8.32 -14.00
N LEU A 114 -19.74 8.56 -13.36
CA LEU A 114 -21.07 8.15 -13.85
C LEU A 114 -21.45 8.80 -15.19
N ARG A 115 -20.97 10.01 -15.48
CA ARG A 115 -21.28 10.74 -16.73
C ARG A 115 -20.57 10.17 -17.98
N LYS A 116 -19.59 9.26 -17.82
CA LYS A 116 -18.79 8.67 -18.92
C LYS A 116 -19.14 7.21 -19.24
N LEU A 117 -20.28 6.72 -18.80
CA LEU A 117 -20.70 5.33 -19.03
C LEU A 117 -21.26 5.11 -20.45
N ASN A 118 -20.36 4.99 -21.41
CA ASN A 118 -20.55 4.05 -22.52
C ASN A 118 -19.54 2.92 -22.30
N PHE A 119 -20.02 1.77 -21.81
CA PHE A 119 -19.24 0.55 -21.71
C PHE A 119 -18.87 0.05 -23.11
N THR A 120 -17.82 0.61 -23.68
CA THR A 120 -17.11 0.00 -24.80
C THR A 120 -15.83 -0.58 -24.22
N PHE A 121 -15.79 -1.90 -24.08
CA PHE A 121 -14.57 -2.63 -23.74
C PHE A 121 -13.54 -2.29 -24.81
N SER A 122 -12.69 -1.31 -24.53
CA SER A 122 -11.77 -0.79 -25.53
C SER A 122 -10.73 -1.86 -25.82
N VAL A 123 -10.75 -2.38 -27.04
CA VAL A 123 -9.76 -3.33 -27.55
C VAL A 123 -8.33 -2.80 -27.28
N ARG A 124 -8.13 -1.47 -27.33
CA ARG A 124 -6.86 -0.82 -26.97
C ARG A 124 -6.48 -1.04 -25.50
N GLY A 125 -7.44 -0.94 -24.58
CA GLY A 125 -7.22 -1.22 -23.17
C GLY A 125 -6.77 -2.66 -22.96
N LEU A 126 -7.50 -3.62 -23.55
CA LEU A 126 -7.12 -5.04 -23.49
C LEU A 126 -5.71 -5.28 -24.05
N PHE A 127 -5.36 -4.68 -25.21
CA PHE A 127 -4.02 -4.81 -25.77
C PHE A 127 -2.94 -4.25 -24.85
N VAL A 128 -3.13 -3.06 -24.28
CA VAL A 128 -2.16 -2.46 -23.35
C VAL A 128 -1.96 -3.34 -22.11
N THR A 129 -3.04 -3.82 -21.49
CA THR A 129 -2.93 -4.69 -20.31
C THR A 129 -2.26 -6.02 -20.66
N THR A 130 -2.58 -6.60 -21.83
CA THR A 130 -1.98 -7.86 -22.29
C THR A 130 -0.50 -7.70 -22.63
N THR A 131 -0.09 -6.57 -23.24
CA THR A 131 1.31 -6.25 -23.52
C THR A 131 2.11 -6.04 -22.24
N ILE A 132 1.55 -5.32 -21.26
CA ILE A 132 2.18 -5.14 -19.94
C ILE A 132 2.33 -6.51 -19.25
N ALA A 133 1.26 -7.32 -19.21
CA ALA A 133 1.30 -8.65 -18.63
C ALA A 133 2.33 -9.56 -19.34
N ALA A 134 2.36 -9.56 -20.67
CA ALA A 134 3.31 -10.34 -21.46
C ALA A 134 4.76 -9.86 -21.27
N PHE A 135 4.98 -8.56 -21.10
CA PHE A 135 6.30 -8.00 -20.79
C PHE A 135 6.78 -8.45 -19.41
N PHE A 136 5.94 -8.34 -18.38
CA PHE A 136 6.26 -8.86 -17.05
C PHE A 136 6.46 -10.38 -17.05
N LEU A 137 5.66 -11.13 -17.81
CA LEU A 137 5.82 -12.59 -17.96
C LEU A 137 7.10 -12.96 -18.73
N GLY A 138 7.50 -12.16 -19.71
CA GLY A 138 8.75 -12.30 -20.44
C GLY A 138 9.95 -12.04 -19.53
N ILE A 139 9.89 -10.98 -18.73
CA ILE A 139 10.90 -10.65 -17.72
C ILE A 139 11.01 -11.76 -16.68
N THR A 140 9.90 -12.26 -16.13
CA THR A 140 9.93 -13.33 -15.12
C THR A 140 10.48 -14.64 -15.68
N ARG A 141 10.27 -14.92 -16.98
CA ARG A 141 10.87 -16.08 -17.67
C ARG A 141 12.36 -15.90 -17.99
N MET A 142 12.79 -14.70 -18.34
CA MET A 142 14.20 -14.43 -18.68
C MET A 142 15.11 -14.30 -17.47
N LEU A 143 14.62 -13.73 -16.36
CA LEU A 143 15.46 -13.41 -15.21
C LEU A 143 15.78 -14.60 -14.30
N GLY A 144 15.16 -15.77 -14.52
CA GLY A 144 15.25 -16.89 -13.58
C GLY A 144 14.82 -16.48 -12.16
N VAL A 145 15.13 -17.31 -11.17
CA VAL A 145 15.00 -16.91 -9.77
C VAL A 145 16.19 -15.99 -9.46
N SER A 146 15.95 -14.68 -9.38
CA SER A 146 17.01 -13.70 -9.09
C SER A 146 16.59 -12.67 -8.04
N PRO A 147 17.54 -12.15 -7.24
CA PRO A 147 17.31 -11.04 -6.30
C PRO A 147 16.67 -9.82 -6.95
N TRP A 148 17.04 -9.53 -8.21
CA TRP A 148 16.51 -8.41 -8.98
C TRP A 148 15.01 -8.57 -9.28
N LEU A 149 14.54 -9.79 -9.53
CA LEU A 149 13.11 -10.05 -9.72
C LEU A 149 12.34 -9.78 -8.43
N LEU A 150 12.86 -10.22 -7.28
CA LEU A 150 12.23 -9.97 -5.99
C LEU A 150 12.19 -8.47 -5.66
N GLY A 151 13.31 -7.76 -5.87
CA GLY A 151 13.38 -6.31 -5.73
C GLY A 151 12.40 -5.57 -6.65
N ALA A 152 12.27 -6.00 -7.91
CA ALA A 152 11.32 -5.41 -8.84
C ALA A 152 9.86 -5.56 -8.35
N ILE A 153 9.51 -6.71 -7.75
CA ILE A 153 8.17 -6.93 -7.19
C ILE A 153 7.96 -6.06 -5.93
N TYR A 154 8.98 -5.90 -5.09
CA TYR A 154 8.91 -5.04 -3.91
C TYR A 154 8.70 -3.56 -4.25
N PHE A 155 9.48 -3.01 -5.18
CA PHE A 155 9.36 -1.59 -5.57
C PHE A 155 8.21 -1.31 -6.54
N GLY A 156 7.84 -2.28 -7.36
CA GLY A 156 6.80 -2.11 -8.38
C GLY A 156 5.39 -2.47 -7.93
N GLY A 157 5.23 -3.30 -6.90
CA GLY A 157 3.97 -4.00 -6.61
C GLY A 157 2.73 -3.10 -6.56
N PRO A 158 2.45 -2.40 -5.44
CA PRO A 158 1.28 -1.55 -5.31
C PRO A 158 1.12 -0.50 -6.42
N LEU A 159 2.22 0.10 -6.88
CA LEU A 159 2.17 1.09 -7.96
C LEU A 159 1.64 0.49 -9.26
N VAL A 160 2.15 -0.68 -9.67
CA VAL A 160 1.67 -1.41 -10.86
C VAL A 160 0.21 -1.81 -10.67
N LEU A 161 -0.18 -2.28 -9.48
CA LEU A 161 -1.57 -2.63 -9.18
C LEU A 161 -2.51 -1.44 -9.32
N ILE A 162 -2.10 -0.26 -8.85
CA ILE A 162 -2.88 0.97 -8.96
C ILE A 162 -2.98 1.39 -10.42
N LEU A 163 -1.88 1.36 -11.18
CA LEU A 163 -1.90 1.67 -12.61
C LEU A 163 -2.82 0.71 -13.39
N ILE A 164 -2.78 -0.59 -13.07
CA ILE A 164 -3.68 -1.60 -13.67
C ILE A 164 -5.13 -1.34 -13.27
N ALA A 165 -5.40 -0.96 -12.02
CA ALA A 165 -6.74 -0.64 -11.56
C ALA A 165 -7.31 0.63 -12.19
N MET A 166 -6.43 1.58 -12.52
CA MET A 166 -6.79 2.85 -13.15
C MET A 166 -6.81 2.77 -14.68
N ALA A 167 -6.25 1.73 -15.31
CA ALA A 167 -6.19 1.58 -16.76
C ALA A 167 -7.57 1.38 -17.44
N PRO A 168 -8.52 0.57 -16.89
CA PRO A 168 -9.84 0.43 -17.45
C PRO A 168 -10.70 1.65 -17.09
N VAL A 169 -10.99 2.48 -18.09
CA VAL A 169 -11.92 3.59 -17.95
C VAL A 169 -13.35 3.02 -17.93
N GLY A 170 -14.10 3.27 -16.85
CA GLY A 170 -15.52 2.90 -16.73
C GLY A 170 -15.84 1.70 -15.84
N LEU A 171 -14.84 1.06 -15.18
CA LEU A 171 -15.14 0.07 -14.14
C LEU A 171 -15.59 0.76 -12.84
N HIS A 172 -16.62 0.22 -12.21
CA HIS A 172 -17.04 0.64 -10.87
C HIS A 172 -15.90 0.44 -9.86
N TRP A 173 -15.83 1.33 -8.87
CA TRP A 173 -14.81 1.28 -7.81
C TRP A 173 -14.70 -0.09 -7.13
N GLU A 174 -15.84 -0.74 -6.85
CA GLU A 174 -15.88 -2.08 -6.26
C GLU A 174 -15.15 -3.12 -7.12
N GLN A 175 -15.36 -3.08 -8.43
CA GLN A 175 -14.71 -3.99 -9.39
C GLN A 175 -13.21 -3.72 -9.47
N ARG A 176 -12.79 -2.44 -9.48
CA ARG A 176 -11.38 -2.08 -9.43
C ARG A 176 -10.72 -2.59 -8.16
N MET A 177 -11.39 -2.48 -7.02
CA MET A 177 -10.90 -3.00 -5.74
C MET A 177 -10.73 -4.51 -5.77
N ILE A 178 -11.71 -5.25 -6.31
CA ILE A 178 -11.61 -6.72 -6.47
C ILE A 178 -10.39 -7.10 -7.32
N ILE A 179 -10.16 -6.39 -8.43
CA ILE A 179 -8.99 -6.60 -9.29
C ILE A 179 -7.70 -6.34 -8.50
N VAL A 180 -7.59 -5.20 -7.81
CA VAL A 180 -6.41 -4.87 -6.99
C VAL A 180 -6.14 -5.95 -5.95
N VAL A 181 -7.17 -6.37 -5.20
CA VAL A 181 -7.03 -7.39 -4.15
C VAL A 181 -6.59 -8.72 -4.74
N ALA A 182 -7.22 -9.17 -5.83
CA ALA A 182 -6.87 -10.44 -6.48
C ALA A 182 -5.42 -10.44 -6.97
N PHE A 183 -4.99 -9.37 -7.66
CA PHE A 183 -3.62 -9.26 -8.14
C PHE A 183 -2.61 -9.07 -7.00
N ALA A 184 -2.96 -8.35 -5.92
CA ALA A 184 -2.11 -8.24 -4.74
C ALA A 184 -1.83 -9.62 -4.12
N ILE A 185 -2.86 -10.47 -4.01
CA ILE A 185 -2.72 -11.85 -3.53
C ILE A 185 -1.80 -12.66 -4.45
N LEU A 186 -2.01 -12.59 -5.77
CA LEU A 186 -1.16 -13.28 -6.73
C LEU A 186 0.30 -12.84 -6.68
N MET A 187 0.54 -11.53 -6.53
CA MET A 187 1.90 -10.99 -6.39
C MET A 187 2.54 -11.42 -5.08
N LEU A 188 1.79 -11.49 -3.98
CA LEU A 188 2.29 -11.99 -2.69
C LEU A 188 2.67 -13.47 -2.77
N VAL A 189 1.85 -14.30 -3.43
CA VAL A 189 2.21 -15.70 -3.74
C VAL A 189 3.48 -15.75 -4.57
N GLY A 190 3.61 -14.89 -5.58
CA GLY A 190 4.82 -14.75 -6.39
C GLY A 190 6.06 -14.40 -5.56
N CYS A 191 5.98 -13.42 -4.66
CA CYS A 191 7.05 -13.06 -3.73
C CYS A 191 7.50 -14.25 -2.89
N VAL A 192 6.54 -14.96 -2.29
CA VAL A 192 6.83 -16.13 -1.45
C VAL A 192 7.49 -17.22 -2.28
N MET A 193 6.98 -17.54 -3.47
CA MET A 193 7.59 -18.54 -4.34
C MET A 193 9.01 -18.18 -4.78
N VAL A 194 9.27 -16.92 -5.12
CA VAL A 194 10.61 -16.45 -5.51
C VAL A 194 11.55 -16.50 -4.30
N GLY A 195 11.13 -15.96 -3.15
CA GLY A 195 11.92 -15.95 -1.91
C GLY A 195 12.26 -17.36 -1.41
N THR A 196 11.29 -18.27 -1.39
CA THR A 196 11.54 -19.68 -1.01
C THR A 196 12.54 -20.35 -1.95
N LYS A 197 12.46 -20.10 -3.27
CA LYS A 197 13.45 -20.64 -4.22
C LYS A 197 14.85 -20.04 -4.05
N MET A 198 14.95 -18.85 -3.46
CA MET A 198 16.21 -18.22 -3.09
C MET A 198 16.74 -18.69 -1.72
N GLY A 199 16.03 -19.57 -1.03
CA GLY A 199 16.39 -20.02 0.32
C GLY A 199 16.16 -18.96 1.40
N MET A 200 15.32 -17.96 1.13
CA MET A 200 14.94 -16.96 2.13
C MET A 200 13.87 -17.51 3.06
N GLU A 201 13.92 -17.10 4.33
CA GLU A 201 12.87 -17.38 5.29
C GLU A 201 11.57 -16.66 4.89
N PHE A 202 10.44 -17.33 5.10
CA PHE A 202 9.11 -16.79 4.78
C PHE A 202 8.87 -15.43 5.46
N ASP A 203 9.25 -15.30 6.72
CA ASP A 203 9.06 -14.08 7.50
C ASP A 203 9.86 -12.91 6.93
N ARG A 204 11.09 -13.14 6.44
CA ARG A 204 11.89 -12.11 5.74
C ARG A 204 11.21 -11.64 4.46
N VAL A 205 10.63 -12.56 3.70
CA VAL A 205 9.90 -12.20 2.46
C VAL A 205 8.69 -11.33 2.78
N LEU A 206 7.93 -11.66 3.82
CA LEU A 206 6.78 -10.87 4.27
C LEU A 206 7.20 -9.50 4.82
N ILE A 207 8.30 -9.44 5.56
CA ILE A 207 8.88 -8.18 6.05
C ILE A 207 9.22 -7.28 4.85
N GLY A 208 9.84 -7.82 3.80
CA GLY A 208 10.12 -7.04 2.59
C GLY A 208 8.88 -6.54 1.86
N VAL A 209 7.84 -7.38 1.75
CA VAL A 209 6.53 -6.94 1.24
C VAL A 209 5.97 -5.81 2.10
N PHE A 210 5.97 -5.95 3.43
CA PHE A 210 5.47 -4.93 4.35
C PHE A 210 6.23 -3.59 4.20
N ILE A 211 7.56 -3.64 4.26
CA ILE A 211 8.43 -2.46 4.20
C ILE A 211 8.22 -1.69 2.89
N CYS A 212 8.13 -2.39 1.78
CA CYS A 212 8.04 -1.74 0.48
C CYS A 212 6.59 -1.36 0.14
N TRP A 213 5.61 -2.22 0.41
CA TRP A 213 4.26 -2.03 -0.11
C TRP A 213 3.41 -1.08 0.73
N VAL A 214 3.54 -1.09 2.05
CA VAL A 214 2.70 -0.24 2.92
C VAL A 214 2.95 1.26 2.67
N PRO A 215 4.20 1.75 2.60
CA PRO A 215 4.45 3.15 2.25
C PRO A 215 3.96 3.50 0.84
N GLN A 216 4.16 2.62 -0.14
CA GLN A 216 3.66 2.84 -1.51
C GLN A 216 2.14 3.01 -1.54
N SER A 217 1.39 2.19 -0.81
CA SER A 217 -0.07 2.33 -0.71
C SER A 217 -0.49 3.66 -0.08
N VAL A 218 0.20 4.10 0.97
CA VAL A 218 -0.07 5.41 1.60
C VAL A 218 0.25 6.57 0.65
N PHE A 219 1.38 6.53 -0.05
CA PHE A 219 1.75 7.56 -1.02
C PHE A 219 0.76 7.61 -2.19
N ALA A 220 0.33 6.47 -2.71
CA ALA A 220 -0.65 6.42 -3.77
C ALA A 220 -2.01 6.98 -3.33
N ALA A 221 -2.48 6.61 -2.14
CA ALA A 221 -3.71 7.17 -1.57
C ALA A 221 -3.62 8.70 -1.42
N PHE A 222 -2.47 9.20 -0.96
CA PHE A 222 -2.20 10.63 -0.86
C PHE A 222 -2.17 11.31 -2.24
N ALA A 223 -1.52 10.70 -3.24
CA ALA A 223 -1.48 11.23 -4.59
C ALA A 223 -2.88 11.33 -5.22
N VAL A 224 -3.73 10.32 -5.04
CA VAL A 224 -5.12 10.33 -5.50
C VAL A 224 -5.92 11.43 -4.79
N LEU A 225 -5.73 11.61 -3.48
CA LEU A 225 -6.37 12.68 -2.72
C LEU A 225 -5.92 14.07 -3.19
N MET A 226 -4.62 14.27 -3.40
CA MET A 226 -4.10 15.56 -3.89
C MET A 226 -4.59 15.86 -5.31
N TRP A 227 -4.67 14.85 -6.16
CA TRP A 227 -5.22 14.97 -7.51
C TRP A 227 -6.70 15.41 -7.47
N SER A 228 -7.51 14.79 -6.61
CA SER A 228 -8.94 15.14 -6.49
C SER A 228 -9.18 16.52 -5.86
N MET A 229 -8.24 17.02 -5.08
CA MET A 229 -8.28 18.39 -4.52
C MET A 229 -7.77 19.47 -5.47
N SER A 230 -7.13 19.09 -6.59
CA SER A 230 -6.54 20.08 -7.51
C SER A 230 -7.61 20.89 -8.24
N PRO A 231 -7.48 22.23 -8.34
CA PRO A 231 -8.47 23.10 -8.98
C PRO A 231 -8.64 22.85 -10.48
N PHE A 232 -7.73 22.08 -11.09
CA PHE A 232 -7.79 21.67 -12.50
C PHE A 232 -9.06 20.86 -12.81
N VAL A 233 -9.54 20.05 -11.86
CA VAL A 233 -10.78 19.26 -12.02
C VAL A 233 -12.03 20.12 -11.75
N ALA A 234 -11.94 21.11 -10.86
CA ALA A 234 -13.05 21.99 -10.51
C ALA A 234 -13.38 23.03 -11.60
N GLY A 235 -12.46 23.30 -12.53
CA GLY A 235 -12.64 24.25 -13.63
C GLY A 235 -13.48 23.72 -14.80
N GLU A 236 -13.44 22.42 -15.09
CA GLU A 236 -14.20 21.82 -16.21
C GLU A 236 -15.68 21.60 -15.90
N ALA A 237 -16.08 21.65 -14.62
CA ALA A 237 -17.50 21.54 -14.23
C ALA A 237 -18.29 22.86 -14.37
N LYS A 238 -17.63 23.98 -14.72
CA LYS A 238 -18.25 25.31 -14.88
C LYS A 238 -18.28 25.82 -16.33
N ALA A 239 -17.93 24.99 -17.31
CA ALA A 239 -18.00 25.33 -18.74
C ALA A 239 -19.15 24.61 -19.44
#